data_AF-A0A9Q1IKH4-F1
#
_entry.id   AF-A0A9Q1IKH4-F1
#
_cell.length_a   1.000
_cell.length_b   1.000
_cell.length_c   1.000
_cell.angle_alpha   90.00
_cell.angle_beta   90.00
_cell.angle_gamma   90.00
#
_symmetry.space_group_name_H-M   'P 1'
#
loop_
_entity.id
_entity.type
_entity.pdbx_description
1 polymer ?
#
loop_
_entity_poly.entity_id
_entity_poly.type
_entity_poly.pdbx_seq_one_letter_code
_entity_poly.pdbx_strand_id
1 'polypeptide(L)'
;MSGLAAVGRTVNGTSCPDETPVREQPIFTTRAHVFQIDPNTKKNWVPASKQAVTVSYFYDSTRNSYRIISVDGSKVIINSTITPNMTFTKTSQKFGQWADSRANTVFGLGFPSEQHLAKFAEKFLEVKEAAKLAKDKSQESQLETSSNHSQESGRGTPSSTQASSFNGTDDEKIIHVGPADVLLRSENESLKAAVEQSSTNVKKWEVELQTLRASNARLVDSLHESNTNVESWKKQLLVCQEECAQLQNKITVLEAQCNEGNQDKETNAKLNLRVKELGVELKDKDQELENLRKQAEIIPQLMGECDSITEKLKAAELRNSELEARVEVLQKDVDERQQQQGNMKHELKKLTDTLDGKLDELQEFRQGLSKLGADN
;
A
#
# COMPACT_ATOMS: atom_id res chain seq x y z
N MET A 1 64.83 -22.77 3.82
CA MET A 1 64.83 -23.28 5.22
C MET A 1 63.37 -23.30 5.64
N SER A 2 62.65 -24.42 5.61
CA SER A 2 62.84 -25.64 6.43
C SER A 2 62.59 -25.32 7.92
N GLY A 3 61.62 -25.90 8.64
CA GLY A 3 60.60 -26.90 8.28
C GLY A 3 59.64 -27.18 9.47
N LEU A 4 58.78 -28.20 9.31
CA LEU A 4 57.85 -28.79 10.32
C LEU A 4 58.54 -29.10 11.68
N ALA A 5 57.93 -29.39 12.85
CA ALA A 5 56.57 -29.74 13.31
C ALA A 5 56.54 -29.61 14.88
N ALA A 6 55.49 -29.85 15.69
CA ALA A 6 54.02 -29.90 15.62
C ALA A 6 53.44 -30.15 17.06
N VAL A 7 52.12 -30.31 17.22
CA VAL A 7 51.39 -30.71 18.47
C VAL A 7 51.31 -29.61 19.57
N GLY A 8 50.20 -29.29 20.22
CA GLY A 8 48.81 -29.76 20.09
C GLY A 8 48.18 -30.06 21.47
N ARG A 9 47.22 -29.22 21.92
CA ARG A 9 46.20 -29.61 22.92
C ARG A 9 45.04 -28.61 22.97
N THR A 10 43.86 -29.10 22.64
CA THR A 10 42.57 -28.47 22.91
C THR A 10 42.27 -28.50 24.41
N VAL A 11 41.76 -27.40 24.96
CA VAL A 11 41.03 -27.37 26.23
C VAL A 11 39.75 -26.60 25.99
N ASN A 12 38.62 -27.30 26.09
CA ASN A 12 37.30 -26.70 25.91
C ASN A 12 36.97 -25.82 27.13
N GLY A 13 37.13 -24.51 26.99
CA GLY A 13 36.57 -23.55 27.93
C GLY A 13 35.12 -23.27 27.57
N THR A 14 34.17 -23.71 28.41
CA THR A 14 32.74 -23.47 28.24
C THR A 14 32.44 -21.99 28.45
N SER A 15 32.48 -21.19 27.38
CA SER A 15 31.99 -19.82 27.41
C SER A 15 30.46 -19.83 27.51
N CYS A 16 29.93 -19.52 28.69
CA CYS A 16 28.53 -19.12 28.81
C CYS A 16 28.28 -17.97 27.81
N PRO A 17 27.26 -18.04 26.94
CA PRO A 17 26.85 -16.87 26.20
C PRO A 17 26.36 -15.83 27.21
N ASP A 18 26.94 -14.63 27.14
CA ASP A 18 26.41 -13.44 27.79
C ASP A 18 24.98 -13.23 27.27
N GLU A 19 23.97 -13.53 28.09
CA GLU A 19 22.57 -13.24 27.78
C GLU A 19 22.36 -11.73 27.85
N THR A 20 22.81 -11.03 26.79
CA THR A 20 22.33 -9.70 26.50
C THR A 20 20.81 -9.75 26.47
N PRO A 21 20.10 -9.00 27.32
CA PRO A 21 18.65 -9.14 27.44
C PRO A 21 18.02 -8.91 26.08
N VAL A 22 17.20 -9.87 25.64
CA VAL A 22 16.55 -9.86 24.32
C VAL A 22 15.76 -8.56 24.20
N ARG A 23 16.34 -7.58 23.50
CA ARG A 23 15.70 -6.28 23.31
C ARG A 23 14.39 -6.52 22.58
N GLU A 24 13.29 -6.01 23.15
CA GLU A 24 11.95 -6.08 22.53
C GLU A 24 12.09 -5.69 21.05
N GLN A 25 11.82 -6.62 20.13
CA GLN A 25 11.90 -6.33 18.71
C GLN A 25 10.63 -5.59 18.28
N PRO A 26 10.72 -4.54 17.44
CA PRO A 26 9.55 -3.83 16.96
C PRO A 26 8.74 -4.69 15.98
N ILE A 27 7.44 -4.82 16.23
CA ILE A 27 6.47 -5.53 15.39
C ILE A 27 6.37 -4.86 14.00
N PHE A 28 6.43 -3.53 13.99
CA PHE A 28 6.41 -2.70 12.79
C PHE A 28 7.18 -1.41 13.08
N THR A 29 7.87 -0.89 12.07
CA THR A 29 8.67 0.33 12.14
C THR A 29 8.47 1.18 10.89
N THR A 30 8.34 2.49 11.07
CA THR A 30 8.23 3.48 9.98
C THR A 30 8.94 4.78 10.34
N ARG A 31 9.00 5.72 9.38
CA ARG A 31 9.63 7.05 9.54
C ARG A 31 8.58 8.15 9.38
N ALA A 32 8.47 9.03 10.38
CA ALA A 32 7.52 10.14 10.38
C ALA A 32 8.05 11.34 11.16
N HIS A 33 7.53 12.54 10.87
CA HIS A 33 7.68 13.71 11.74
C HIS A 33 6.65 13.62 12.86
N VAL A 34 7.06 13.81 14.11
CA VAL A 34 6.17 13.69 15.28
C VAL A 34 5.72 15.07 15.73
N PHE A 35 4.42 15.18 15.99
CA PHE A 35 3.76 16.35 16.55
C PHE A 35 2.96 15.94 17.78
N GLN A 36 2.73 16.89 18.67
CA GLN A 36 1.79 16.76 19.78
C GLN A 36 0.92 18.02 19.84
N ILE A 37 -0.30 17.90 20.36
CA ILE A 37 -1.07 19.10 20.71
C ILE A 37 -0.40 19.79 21.90
N ASP A 38 -0.21 21.11 21.81
CA ASP A 38 0.32 21.94 22.89
C ASP A 38 -0.56 21.78 24.16
N PRO A 39 0.01 21.38 25.30
CA PRO A 39 -0.76 21.15 26.53
C PRO A 39 -1.42 22.43 27.06
N ASN A 40 -0.93 23.62 26.71
CA ASN A 40 -1.47 24.89 27.18
C ASN A 40 -2.69 25.33 26.36
N THR A 41 -2.58 25.35 25.02
CA THR A 41 -3.68 25.81 24.15
C THR A 41 -4.68 24.72 23.78
N LYS A 42 -4.32 23.44 23.92
CA LYS A 42 -5.13 22.24 23.56
C LYS A 42 -5.70 22.25 22.13
N LYS A 43 -5.17 23.10 21.24
CA LYS A 43 -5.63 23.31 19.86
C LYS A 43 -4.51 23.35 18.83
N ASN A 44 -3.34 23.87 19.21
CA ASN A 44 -2.22 24.04 18.27
C ASN A 44 -1.31 22.80 18.25
N TRP A 45 -0.87 22.41 17.06
CA TRP A 45 0.17 21.40 16.89
C TRP A 45 1.56 22.00 17.13
N VAL A 46 2.35 21.35 17.98
CA VAL A 46 3.77 21.66 18.17
C VAL A 46 4.64 20.47 17.74
N PRO A 47 5.75 20.70 17.03
CA PRO A 47 6.66 19.63 16.60
C PRO A 47 7.37 19.04 17.82
N ALA A 48 7.29 17.72 17.96
CA ALA A 48 7.99 16.94 18.98
C ALA A 48 9.34 16.38 18.47
N SER A 49 9.52 16.27 17.15
CA SER A 49 10.81 15.99 16.49
C SER A 49 11.17 17.07 15.46
N LYS A 50 12.47 17.38 15.31
CA LYS A 50 12.95 18.36 14.31
C LYS A 50 13.03 17.80 12.89
N GLN A 51 13.13 16.48 12.79
CA GLN A 51 13.27 15.72 11.55
C GLN A 51 12.36 14.49 11.60
N ALA A 52 12.25 13.76 10.49
CA ALA A 52 11.64 12.44 10.52
C ALA A 52 12.43 11.52 11.46
N VAL A 53 11.72 10.85 12.35
CA VAL A 53 12.25 9.91 13.35
C VAL A 53 11.63 8.53 13.16
N THR A 54 12.23 7.53 13.79
CA THR A 54 11.72 6.16 13.80
C THR A 54 10.52 6.07 14.75
N VAL A 55 9.39 5.56 14.26
CA VAL A 55 8.18 5.29 15.05
C VAL A 55 7.83 3.82 14.90
N SER A 56 7.70 3.12 16.02
CA SER A 56 7.58 1.66 16.02
C SER A 56 6.53 1.16 17.00
N TYR A 57 5.89 0.04 16.66
CA TYR A 57 5.04 -0.73 17.56
C TYR A 57 5.86 -1.81 18.26
N PHE A 58 5.71 -1.94 19.57
CA PHE A 58 6.34 -2.96 20.40
C PHE A 58 5.28 -3.73 21.20
N TYR A 59 5.58 -4.99 21.52
CA TYR A 59 4.85 -5.77 22.52
C TYR A 59 5.72 -5.85 23.78
N ASP A 60 5.21 -5.29 24.87
CA ASP A 60 5.75 -5.40 26.21
C ASP A 60 5.21 -6.67 26.85
N SER A 61 6.00 -7.74 26.84
CA SER A 61 5.64 -9.01 27.45
C SER A 61 5.49 -8.92 28.97
N THR A 62 6.24 -8.02 29.63
CA THR A 62 6.18 -7.85 31.10
C THR A 62 4.87 -7.22 31.56
N ARG A 63 4.25 -6.40 30.70
CA ARG A 63 2.96 -5.73 30.95
C ARG A 63 1.80 -6.32 30.14
N ASN A 64 2.06 -7.37 29.35
CA ASN A 64 1.16 -7.95 28.36
C ASN A 64 0.42 -6.87 27.53
N SER A 65 1.17 -5.89 27.02
CA SER A 65 0.57 -4.68 26.41
C SER A 65 1.34 -4.22 25.18
N TYR A 66 0.63 -3.56 24.26
CA TYR A 66 1.24 -3.03 23.04
C TYR A 66 1.49 -1.52 23.17
N ARG A 67 2.63 -1.06 22.65
CA ARG A 67 3.10 0.33 22.79
C ARG A 67 3.55 0.90 21.45
N ILE A 68 3.24 2.18 21.20
CA ILE A 68 3.90 2.99 20.17
C ILE A 68 5.04 3.74 20.83
N ILE A 69 6.26 3.55 20.33
CA ILE A 69 7.47 4.17 20.87
C ILE A 69 8.21 4.93 19.76
N SER A 70 8.69 6.11 20.09
CA SER A 70 9.58 6.91 19.24
C SER A 70 10.55 7.72 20.09
N VAL A 71 11.79 7.85 19.62
CA VAL A 71 12.92 8.49 20.31
C VAL A 71 13.59 9.48 19.34
N ASP A 72 13.86 10.69 19.81
CA ASP A 72 14.69 11.68 19.11
C ASP A 72 15.96 11.93 19.94
N GLY A 73 17.12 11.54 19.39
CA GLY A 73 18.37 11.46 20.14
C GLY A 73 18.28 10.50 21.33
N SER A 74 18.45 11.01 22.55
CA SER A 74 18.28 10.27 23.81
C SER A 74 16.90 10.46 24.45
N LYS A 75 16.00 11.27 23.86
CA LYS A 75 14.71 11.63 24.44
C LYS A 75 13.59 10.77 23.86
N VAL A 76 12.86 10.06 24.72
CA VAL A 76 11.59 9.42 24.33
C VAL A 76 10.56 10.53 24.08
N ILE A 77 9.99 10.55 22.88
CA ILE A 77 9.02 11.55 22.42
C ILE A 77 7.63 10.95 22.14
N ILE A 78 7.54 9.62 21.99
CA ILE A 78 6.28 8.87 22.07
C ILE A 78 6.51 7.66 22.96
N ASN A 79 5.61 7.42 23.91
CA ASN A 79 5.50 6.19 24.67
C ASN A 79 4.00 5.97 25.00
N SER A 80 3.25 5.58 23.99
CA SER A 80 1.79 5.48 24.04
C SER A 80 1.35 4.03 24.17
N THR A 81 0.61 3.69 25.23
CA THR A 81 0.08 2.33 25.43
C THR A 81 -1.23 2.19 24.67
N ILE A 82 -1.32 1.26 23.72
CA ILE A 82 -2.52 1.06 22.91
C ILE A 82 -3.61 0.41 23.76
N THR A 83 -4.81 0.97 23.71
CA THR A 83 -5.99 0.45 24.40
C THR A 83 -7.13 0.18 23.40
N PRO A 84 -8.08 -0.74 23.69
CA PRO A 84 -9.13 -1.10 22.75
C PRO A 84 -10.02 0.06 22.26
N ASN A 85 -10.11 1.13 23.06
CA ASN A 85 -10.93 2.32 22.79
C ASN A 85 -10.16 3.44 22.07
N MET A 86 -8.87 3.25 21.76
CA MET A 86 -8.11 4.23 20.98
C MET A 86 -8.42 4.13 19.48
N THR A 87 -8.47 5.29 18.84
CA THR A 87 -8.70 5.43 17.40
C THR A 87 -7.59 6.26 16.77
N PHE A 88 -7.03 5.76 15.67
CA PHE A 88 -6.13 6.53 14.81
C PHE A 88 -6.93 7.16 13.66
N THR A 89 -7.01 8.48 13.63
CA THR A 89 -7.77 9.25 12.65
C THR A 89 -6.83 9.85 11.61
N LYS A 90 -7.05 9.54 10.34
CA LYS A 90 -6.39 10.22 9.21
C LYS A 90 -7.06 11.59 9.02
N THR A 91 -6.29 12.67 9.07
CA THR A 91 -6.82 14.05 8.95
C THR A 91 -6.27 14.82 7.74
N SER A 92 -5.28 14.27 7.03
CA SER A 92 -4.94 14.66 5.66
C SER A 92 -4.32 13.48 4.90
N GLN A 93 -4.00 13.67 3.62
CA GLN A 93 -3.36 12.65 2.77
C GLN A 93 -2.09 12.03 3.37
N LYS A 94 -1.36 12.79 4.21
CA LYS A 94 -0.08 12.36 4.79
C LYS A 94 0.02 12.57 6.31
N PHE A 95 -1.10 12.88 6.97
CA PHE A 95 -1.13 13.12 8.41
C PHE A 95 -2.26 12.33 9.09
N GLY A 96 -1.94 11.75 10.24
CA GLY A 96 -2.91 11.12 11.12
C GLY A 96 -2.53 11.26 12.59
N GLN A 97 -3.51 11.06 13.47
CA GLN A 97 -3.42 11.37 14.89
C GLN A 97 -4.17 10.36 15.76
N TRP A 98 -3.79 10.26 17.04
CA TRP A 98 -4.58 9.55 18.05
C TRP A 98 -4.49 10.30 19.39
N ALA A 99 -5.54 10.18 20.20
CA ALA A 99 -5.54 10.69 21.57
C ALA A 99 -5.02 9.62 22.52
N ASP A 100 -4.13 10.00 23.43
CA ASP A 100 -3.68 9.16 24.55
C ASP A 100 -4.11 9.79 25.87
N SER A 101 -5.20 9.27 26.43
CA SER A 101 -5.74 9.70 27.72
C SER A 101 -4.79 9.46 28.89
N ARG A 102 -3.90 8.46 28.82
CA ARG A 102 -2.91 8.16 29.86
C ARG A 102 -1.77 9.20 29.84
N ALA A 103 -1.36 9.62 28.65
CA ALA A 103 -0.38 10.68 28.45
C ALA A 103 -0.98 12.11 28.45
N ASN A 104 -2.31 12.25 28.56
CA ASN A 104 -3.07 13.51 28.51
C ASN A 104 -2.70 14.40 27.29
N THR A 105 -2.46 13.75 26.14
CA THR A 105 -2.01 14.42 24.92
C THR A 105 -2.61 13.77 23.67
N VAL A 106 -2.48 14.45 22.54
CA VAL A 106 -2.83 13.93 21.21
C VAL A 106 -1.56 13.92 20.40
N PHE A 107 -1.16 12.75 19.92
CA PHE A 107 -0.01 12.58 19.05
C PHE A 107 -0.45 12.68 17.58
N GLY A 108 0.40 13.28 16.75
CA GLY A 108 0.21 13.41 15.31
C GLY A 108 1.47 13.00 14.56
N LEU A 109 1.31 12.35 13.41
CA LEU A 109 2.41 11.84 12.59
C LEU A 109 2.27 12.33 11.14
N GLY A 110 3.31 13.03 10.66
CA GLY A 110 3.48 13.44 9.27
C GLY A 110 4.36 12.46 8.50
N PHE A 111 3.78 11.74 7.54
CA PHE A 111 4.42 10.68 6.76
C PHE A 111 4.97 11.18 5.40
N PRO A 112 5.96 10.49 4.80
CA PRO A 112 6.50 10.89 3.49
C PRO A 112 5.51 10.68 2.35
N SER A 113 4.67 9.64 2.39
CA SER A 113 3.61 9.36 1.41
C SER A 113 2.33 8.82 2.05
N GLU A 114 1.23 8.86 1.29
CA GLU A 114 -0.08 8.33 1.68
C GLU A 114 -0.03 6.83 2.01
N GLN A 115 0.78 6.06 1.28
CA GLN A 115 0.98 4.63 1.52
C GLN A 115 1.57 4.35 2.91
N HIS A 116 2.48 5.20 3.41
CA HIS A 116 3.03 5.06 4.76
C HIS A 116 1.99 5.38 5.84
N LEU A 117 1.14 6.39 5.63
CA LEU A 117 0.01 6.71 6.50
C LEU A 117 -1.02 5.55 6.52
N ALA A 118 -1.34 4.99 5.34
CA ALA A 118 -2.25 3.86 5.22
C ALA A 118 -1.73 2.63 5.96
N LYS A 119 -0.46 2.25 5.73
CA LYS A 119 0.16 1.10 6.39
C LYS A 119 0.27 1.27 7.91
N PHE A 120 0.56 2.48 8.39
CA PHE A 120 0.56 2.76 9.84
C PHE A 120 -0.85 2.64 10.44
N ALA A 121 -1.88 3.14 9.76
CA ALA A 121 -3.27 3.02 10.22
C ALA A 121 -3.77 1.56 10.25
N GLU A 122 -3.41 0.74 9.25
CA GLU A 122 -3.67 -0.71 9.26
C GLU A 122 -3.00 -1.38 10.47
N LYS A 123 -1.71 -1.11 10.70
CA LYS A 123 -0.99 -1.65 11.86
C LYS A 123 -1.52 -1.16 13.19
N PHE A 124 -2.04 0.07 13.27
CA PHE A 124 -2.75 0.55 14.45
C PHE A 124 -3.97 -0.33 14.77
N LEU A 125 -4.77 -0.68 13.75
CA LEU A 125 -5.96 -1.53 13.92
C LEU A 125 -5.59 -2.95 14.33
N GLU A 126 -4.65 -3.59 13.63
CA GLU A 126 -4.13 -4.93 13.98
C GLU A 126 -3.67 -5.00 15.44
N VAL A 127 -2.85 -4.04 15.86
CA VAL A 127 -2.27 -4.01 17.21
C VAL A 127 -3.32 -3.66 18.28
N LYS A 128 -4.34 -2.87 17.94
CA LYS A 128 -5.46 -2.55 18.84
C LYS A 128 -6.33 -3.79 19.11
N GLU A 129 -6.62 -4.62 18.10
CA GLU A 129 -7.31 -5.90 18.32
C GLU A 129 -6.44 -6.90 19.08
N ALA A 130 -5.14 -6.97 18.80
CA ALA A 130 -4.19 -7.77 19.58
C ALA A 130 -4.12 -7.33 21.06
N ALA A 131 -4.20 -6.02 21.34
CA ALA A 131 -4.26 -5.48 22.70
C ALA A 131 -5.58 -5.81 23.42
N LYS A 132 -6.70 -5.90 22.68
CA LYS A 132 -7.98 -6.39 23.22
C LYS A 132 -7.87 -7.86 23.64
N LEU A 133 -7.42 -8.73 22.72
CA LEU A 133 -7.21 -10.16 22.99
C LEU A 133 -6.26 -10.43 24.16
N ALA A 134 -5.16 -9.67 24.26
CA ALA A 134 -4.22 -9.76 25.38
C ALA A 134 -4.87 -9.42 26.74
N LYS A 135 -5.75 -8.41 26.76
CA LYS A 135 -6.49 -8.01 27.95
C LYS A 135 -7.56 -9.03 28.33
N ASP A 136 -8.35 -9.49 27.37
CA ASP A 136 -9.43 -10.47 27.59
C ASP A 136 -8.86 -11.77 28.18
N LYS A 137 -7.76 -12.29 27.59
CA LYS A 137 -7.04 -13.47 28.09
C LYS A 137 -6.47 -13.28 29.51
N SER A 138 -6.06 -12.06 29.87
CA SER A 138 -5.60 -11.75 31.23
C SER A 138 -6.76 -11.76 32.23
N GLN A 139 -7.93 -11.24 31.82
CA GLN A 139 -9.12 -11.15 32.67
C GLN A 139 -9.77 -12.53 32.87
N GLU A 140 -9.80 -13.37 31.85
CA GLU A 140 -10.25 -14.78 31.93
C GLU A 140 -9.35 -15.59 32.88
N SER A 141 -8.02 -15.43 32.80
CA SER A 141 -7.07 -16.08 33.71
C SER A 141 -7.22 -15.66 35.19
N GLN A 142 -7.76 -14.46 35.46
CA GLN A 142 -8.04 -13.99 36.83
C GLN A 142 -9.36 -14.53 37.38
N LEU A 143 -10.36 -14.75 36.51
CA LEU A 143 -11.65 -15.33 36.89
C LEU A 143 -11.51 -16.80 37.29
N GLU A 144 -10.81 -17.60 36.47
CA GLU A 144 -10.52 -19.02 36.73
C GLU A 144 -9.80 -19.26 38.07
N THR A 145 -8.98 -18.31 38.54
CA THR A 145 -8.27 -18.43 39.83
C THR A 145 -9.10 -18.06 41.07
N SER A 146 -10.35 -17.64 40.90
CA SER A 146 -11.18 -17.09 42.00
C SER A 146 -12.34 -17.97 42.46
N SER A 147 -12.64 -19.08 41.76
CA SER A 147 -13.88 -19.86 41.98
C SER A 147 -13.81 -20.98 43.03
N ASN A 148 -12.63 -21.24 43.63
CA ASN A 148 -12.37 -22.42 44.46
C ASN A 148 -12.13 -22.13 45.97
N HIS A 149 -12.87 -21.19 46.58
CA HIS A 149 -13.04 -21.21 48.04
C HIS A 149 -14.34 -20.55 48.53
N SER A 150 -15.38 -21.37 48.77
CA SER A 150 -16.54 -21.05 49.63
C SER A 150 -17.30 -22.33 49.97
N GLN A 151 -16.75 -23.11 50.92
CA GLN A 151 -17.56 -23.97 51.76
C GLN A 151 -17.60 -23.38 53.18
N GLU A 152 -18.62 -23.79 53.93
CA GLU A 152 -18.80 -23.58 55.37
C GLU A 152 -19.25 -22.17 55.85
N SER A 153 -20.52 -22.09 56.23
CA SER A 153 -20.90 -21.49 57.52
C SER A 153 -22.31 -21.94 57.91
N GLY A 154 -22.40 -23.06 58.62
CA GLY A 154 -23.64 -23.49 59.30
C GLY A 154 -23.66 -23.03 60.75
N ARG A 155 -24.64 -22.21 61.12
CA ARG A 155 -25.13 -21.99 62.50
C ARG A 155 -26.49 -21.27 62.41
N GLY A 156 -27.50 -21.58 63.21
CA GLY A 156 -27.46 -22.24 64.51
C GLY A 156 -27.76 -21.24 65.62
N THR A 157 -29.06 -21.08 65.87
CA THR A 157 -29.81 -20.42 66.97
C THR A 157 -29.12 -20.38 68.36
N PRO A 158 -29.65 -19.65 69.38
CA PRO A 158 -30.54 -18.47 69.43
C PRO A 158 -29.89 -17.29 70.21
N SER A 159 -30.57 -16.14 70.33
CA SER A 159 -30.28 -15.18 71.41
C SER A 159 -31.51 -14.96 72.29
N SER A 160 -31.37 -15.29 73.57
CA SER A 160 -32.34 -15.00 74.62
C SER A 160 -32.18 -13.55 75.08
N THR A 161 -33.31 -12.86 75.30
CA THR A 161 -33.33 -11.62 76.09
C THR A 161 -34.48 -11.70 77.09
N GLN A 162 -34.19 -12.17 78.29
CA GLN A 162 -35.05 -11.95 79.44
C GLN A 162 -34.94 -10.50 79.92
N ALA A 163 -36.08 -9.89 80.18
CA ALA A 163 -36.25 -8.69 81.00
C ALA A 163 -37.62 -8.79 81.69
N SER A 164 -37.86 -8.28 82.88
CA SER A 164 -36.96 -7.87 83.97
C SER A 164 -37.81 -7.57 85.21
N SER A 165 -37.28 -7.85 86.40
CA SER A 165 -37.69 -7.30 87.70
C SER A 165 -39.10 -7.56 88.23
N PHE A 166 -39.12 -8.24 89.38
CA PHE A 166 -39.91 -7.92 90.57
C PHE A 166 -40.52 -6.50 90.60
N ASN A 167 -41.80 -6.44 91.00
CA ASN A 167 -42.20 -5.57 92.09
C ASN A 167 -43.34 -6.24 92.89
N GLY A 168 -43.19 -6.34 94.21
CA GLY A 168 -44.27 -6.70 95.11
C GLY A 168 -44.68 -5.48 95.91
N THR A 169 -45.97 -5.21 96.00
CA THR A 169 -46.50 -4.27 96.99
C THR A 169 -47.77 -4.84 97.58
N ASP A 170 -47.71 -5.00 98.90
CA ASP A 170 -48.75 -5.43 99.82
C ASP A 170 -49.83 -4.35 99.98
N ASP A 171 -51.10 -4.74 100.18
CA ASP A 171 -52.05 -3.98 100.99
C ASP A 171 -53.35 -4.78 101.25
N GLU A 172 -53.89 -4.64 102.46
CA GLU A 172 -54.90 -5.53 103.02
C GLU A 172 -56.35 -5.27 102.53
N LYS A 173 -57.15 -6.34 102.36
CA LYS A 173 -58.51 -6.35 102.92
C LYS A 173 -59.11 -7.73 103.18
N ILE A 174 -59.25 -8.06 104.46
CA ILE A 174 -59.98 -9.23 104.94
C ILE A 174 -61.48 -9.05 104.63
N ILE A 175 -62.05 -9.90 103.77
CA ILE A 175 -63.50 -10.13 103.70
C ILE A 175 -63.74 -11.64 103.83
N HIS A 176 -64.50 -12.00 104.85
CA HIS A 176 -64.69 -13.37 105.31
C HIS A 176 -65.68 -14.11 104.38
N VAL A 177 -65.15 -14.93 103.48
CA VAL A 177 -65.90 -15.91 102.66
C VAL A 177 -65.11 -17.23 102.67
N GLY A 178 -65.82 -18.37 102.69
CA GLY A 178 -65.22 -19.67 103.00
C GLY A 178 -64.11 -20.12 102.03
N PRO A 179 -63.17 -21.00 102.46
CA PRO A 179 -61.96 -21.35 101.69
C PRO A 179 -62.23 -21.88 100.26
N ALA A 180 -63.36 -22.55 100.05
CA ALA A 180 -63.76 -23.06 98.74
C ALA A 180 -64.13 -21.93 97.75
N ASP A 181 -64.74 -20.83 98.22
CA ASP A 181 -65.24 -19.76 97.34
C ASP A 181 -64.10 -18.84 96.85
N VAL A 182 -63.04 -18.68 97.66
CA VAL A 182 -61.82 -17.97 97.25
C VAL A 182 -61.04 -18.79 96.22
N LEU A 183 -60.92 -20.11 96.42
CA LEU A 183 -60.30 -21.01 95.43
C LEU A 183 -61.06 -21.00 94.11
N LEU A 184 -62.39 -21.17 94.13
CA LEU A 184 -63.22 -21.14 92.92
C LEU A 184 -63.16 -19.79 92.18
N ARG A 185 -63.01 -18.66 92.89
CA ARG A 185 -62.78 -17.36 92.24
C ARG A 185 -61.41 -17.29 91.56
N SER A 186 -60.35 -17.71 92.24
CA SER A 186 -59.00 -17.74 91.65
C SER A 186 -58.90 -18.69 90.45
N GLU A 187 -59.61 -19.82 90.47
CA GLU A 187 -59.71 -20.75 89.36
C GLU A 187 -60.51 -20.16 88.19
N ASN A 188 -61.61 -19.45 88.45
CA ASN A 188 -62.36 -18.73 87.42
C ASN A 188 -61.53 -17.59 86.79
N GLU A 189 -60.75 -16.84 87.57
CA GLU A 189 -59.84 -15.82 87.03
C GLU A 189 -58.71 -16.45 86.20
N SER A 190 -58.14 -17.57 86.64
CA SER A 190 -57.13 -18.32 85.87
C SER A 190 -57.70 -18.89 84.57
N LEU A 191 -58.92 -19.43 84.58
CA LEU A 191 -59.60 -19.93 83.38
C LEU A 191 -59.95 -18.79 82.42
N LYS A 192 -60.40 -17.64 82.95
CA LYS A 192 -60.67 -16.44 82.15
C LYS A 192 -59.39 -15.91 81.49
N ALA A 193 -58.28 -15.83 82.24
CA ALA A 193 -56.98 -15.47 81.70
C ALA A 193 -56.49 -16.46 80.62
N ALA A 194 -56.71 -17.77 80.82
CA ALA A 194 -56.39 -18.79 79.81
C ALA A 194 -57.25 -18.68 78.54
N VAL A 195 -58.53 -18.31 78.66
CA VAL A 195 -59.45 -18.05 77.53
C VAL A 195 -59.06 -16.77 76.79
N GLU A 196 -58.71 -15.70 77.51
CA GLU A 196 -58.19 -14.46 76.92
C GLU A 196 -56.86 -14.71 76.20
N GLN A 197 -55.94 -15.45 76.82
CA GLN A 197 -54.68 -15.88 76.20
C GLN A 197 -54.93 -16.74 74.95
N SER A 198 -55.86 -17.70 75.01
CA SER A 198 -56.28 -18.50 73.84
C SER A 198 -56.83 -17.63 72.71
N SER A 199 -57.66 -16.63 73.03
CA SER A 199 -58.17 -15.65 72.05
C SER A 199 -57.05 -14.83 71.41
N THR A 200 -56.04 -14.39 72.18
CA THR A 200 -54.87 -13.70 71.62
C THR A 200 -54.01 -14.60 70.74
N ASN A 201 -53.86 -15.89 71.10
CA ASN A 201 -53.16 -16.87 70.28
C ASN A 201 -53.88 -17.10 68.95
N VAL A 202 -55.20 -17.29 68.94
CA VAL A 202 -56.00 -17.44 67.70
C VAL A 202 -55.82 -16.23 66.78
N LYS A 203 -55.88 -15.00 67.32
CA LYS A 203 -55.64 -13.77 66.55
C LYS A 203 -54.21 -13.70 65.98
N LYS A 204 -53.20 -14.15 66.74
CA LYS A 204 -51.81 -14.23 66.25
C LYS A 204 -51.70 -15.19 65.06
N TRP A 205 -52.24 -16.39 65.17
CA TRP A 205 -52.25 -17.38 64.09
C TRP A 205 -53.03 -16.90 62.85
N GLU A 206 -54.12 -16.16 63.04
CA GLU A 206 -54.91 -15.56 61.96
C GLU A 206 -54.11 -14.49 61.18
N VAL A 207 -53.43 -13.59 61.91
CA VAL A 207 -52.53 -12.58 61.31
C VAL A 207 -51.34 -13.23 60.59
N GLU A 208 -50.75 -14.29 61.17
CA GLU A 208 -49.66 -15.03 60.56
C GLU A 208 -50.11 -15.75 59.28
N LEU A 209 -51.27 -16.40 59.28
CA LEU A 209 -51.89 -17.01 58.11
C LEU A 209 -52.20 -15.98 57.01
N GLN A 210 -52.71 -14.79 57.37
CA GLN A 210 -52.93 -13.70 56.42
C GLN A 210 -51.61 -13.19 55.82
N THR A 211 -50.57 -13.05 56.65
CA THR A 211 -49.23 -12.62 56.23
C THR A 211 -48.60 -13.65 55.28
N LEU A 212 -48.71 -14.94 55.57
CA LEU A 212 -48.25 -16.03 54.70
C LEU A 212 -49.00 -16.06 53.37
N ARG A 213 -50.33 -15.85 53.37
CA ARG A 213 -51.14 -15.72 52.14
C ARG A 213 -50.68 -14.53 51.28
N ALA A 214 -50.45 -13.36 51.90
CA ALA A 214 -49.95 -12.16 51.21
C ALA A 214 -48.49 -12.31 50.74
N SER A 215 -47.69 -13.12 51.41
CA SER A 215 -46.34 -13.47 50.94
C SER A 215 -46.38 -14.43 49.75
N ASN A 216 -47.26 -15.44 49.78
CA ASN A 216 -47.43 -16.40 48.69
C ASN A 216 -47.96 -15.71 47.42
N ALA A 217 -48.95 -14.82 47.55
CA ALA A 217 -49.44 -14.00 46.42
C ALA A 217 -48.29 -13.22 45.74
N ARG A 218 -47.47 -12.50 46.52
CA ARG A 218 -46.31 -11.77 45.98
C ARG A 218 -45.26 -12.67 45.31
N LEU A 219 -45.06 -13.90 45.80
CA LEU A 219 -44.18 -14.87 45.15
C LEU A 219 -44.74 -15.37 43.82
N VAL A 220 -46.06 -15.58 43.73
CA VAL A 220 -46.74 -15.92 42.47
C VAL A 220 -46.64 -14.78 41.46
N ASP A 221 -46.87 -13.53 41.89
CA ASP A 221 -46.73 -12.35 41.02
C ASP A 221 -45.29 -12.19 40.51
N SER A 222 -44.30 -12.31 41.39
CA SER A 222 -42.87 -12.24 41.02
C SER A 222 -42.45 -13.38 40.09
N LEU A 223 -43.01 -14.59 40.26
CA LEU A 223 -42.77 -15.72 39.37
C LEU A 223 -43.39 -15.48 37.99
N HIS A 224 -44.60 -14.91 37.93
CA HIS A 224 -45.25 -14.54 36.67
C HIS A 224 -44.45 -13.46 35.93
N GLU A 225 -44.00 -12.41 36.62
CA GLU A 225 -43.12 -11.38 36.08
C GLU A 225 -41.78 -11.94 35.60
N SER A 226 -41.16 -12.85 36.37
CA SER A 226 -39.95 -13.55 35.92
C SER A 226 -40.18 -14.35 34.64
N ASN A 227 -41.36 -14.97 34.49
CA ASN A 227 -41.69 -15.77 33.31
C ASN A 227 -41.96 -14.88 32.07
N THR A 228 -42.68 -13.76 32.22
CA THR A 228 -42.88 -12.81 31.11
C THR A 228 -41.57 -12.14 30.69
N ASN A 229 -40.68 -11.84 31.64
CA ASN A 229 -39.33 -11.36 31.36
C ASN A 229 -38.51 -12.38 30.55
N VAL A 230 -38.50 -13.67 30.95
CA VAL A 230 -37.83 -14.74 30.19
C VAL A 230 -38.34 -14.83 28.74
N GLU A 231 -39.66 -14.74 28.52
CA GLU A 231 -40.23 -14.73 27.16
C GLU A 231 -39.88 -13.46 26.36
N SER A 232 -39.71 -12.31 27.02
CA SER A 232 -39.20 -11.09 26.38
C SER A 232 -37.74 -11.25 25.94
N TRP A 233 -36.87 -11.77 26.82
CA TRP A 233 -35.47 -12.03 26.52
C TRP A 233 -35.29 -13.05 25.39
N LYS A 234 -36.10 -14.11 25.34
CA LYS A 234 -36.11 -15.08 24.22
C LYS A 234 -36.41 -14.39 22.88
N LYS A 235 -37.38 -13.48 22.83
CA LYS A 235 -37.71 -12.72 21.62
C LYS A 235 -36.57 -11.79 21.19
N GLN A 236 -35.95 -11.08 22.13
CA GLN A 236 -34.79 -10.23 21.85
C GLN A 236 -33.58 -11.04 21.34
N LEU A 237 -33.36 -12.23 21.91
CA LEU A 237 -32.30 -13.14 21.45
C LEU A 237 -32.53 -13.60 20.00
N LEU A 238 -33.77 -13.93 19.62
CA LEU A 238 -34.10 -14.30 18.24
C LEU A 238 -33.87 -13.14 17.25
N VAL A 239 -34.26 -11.91 17.61
CA VAL A 239 -33.98 -10.72 16.79
C VAL A 239 -32.48 -10.49 16.64
N CYS A 240 -31.71 -10.58 17.74
CA CYS A 240 -30.26 -10.43 17.69
C CYS A 240 -29.59 -11.54 16.85
N GLN A 241 -30.08 -12.78 16.91
CA GLN A 241 -29.62 -13.88 16.06
C GLN A 241 -29.91 -13.62 14.57
N GLU A 242 -31.09 -13.09 14.25
CA GLU A 242 -31.44 -12.72 12.87
C GLU A 242 -30.57 -11.56 12.36
N GLU A 243 -30.36 -10.52 13.15
CA GLU A 243 -29.44 -9.41 12.85
C GLU A 243 -28.00 -9.93 12.62
N CYS A 244 -27.51 -10.84 13.46
CA CYS A 244 -26.21 -11.48 13.26
C CYS A 244 -26.13 -12.26 11.93
N ALA A 245 -27.18 -13.02 11.58
CA ALA A 245 -27.25 -13.75 10.31
C ALA A 245 -27.31 -12.80 9.10
N GLN A 246 -28.08 -11.70 9.19
CA GLN A 246 -28.13 -10.67 8.16
C GLN A 246 -26.78 -9.97 7.98
N LEU A 247 -26.07 -9.65 9.08
CA LEU A 247 -24.73 -9.07 9.03
C LEU A 247 -23.69 -10.03 8.45
N GLN A 248 -23.74 -11.32 8.81
CA GLN A 248 -22.88 -12.36 8.21
C GLN A 248 -23.11 -12.48 6.70
N ASN A 249 -24.37 -12.55 6.25
CA ASN A 249 -24.70 -12.56 4.82
C ASN A 249 -24.18 -11.30 4.09
N LYS A 250 -24.30 -10.12 4.72
CA LYS A 250 -23.77 -8.87 4.17
C LYS A 250 -22.25 -8.86 4.08
N ILE A 251 -21.54 -9.44 5.06
CA ILE A 251 -20.08 -9.62 5.01
C ILE A 251 -19.71 -10.51 3.82
N THR A 252 -20.33 -11.70 3.69
CA THR A 252 -20.07 -12.62 2.56
C THR A 252 -20.28 -11.95 1.19
N VAL A 253 -21.33 -11.14 1.03
CA VAL A 253 -21.59 -10.40 -0.21
C VAL A 253 -20.52 -9.33 -0.47
N LEU A 254 -20.10 -8.58 0.55
CA LEU A 254 -19.05 -7.56 0.43
C LEU A 254 -17.67 -8.18 0.15
N GLU A 255 -17.37 -9.34 0.73
CA GLU A 255 -16.16 -10.12 0.46
C GLU A 255 -16.14 -10.61 -1.00
N ALA A 256 -17.26 -11.13 -1.50
CA ALA A 256 -17.41 -11.52 -2.91
C ALA A 256 -17.19 -10.34 -3.87
N GLN A 257 -17.81 -9.18 -3.60
CA GLN A 257 -17.63 -7.95 -4.39
C GLN A 257 -16.19 -7.43 -4.34
N CYS A 258 -15.51 -7.57 -3.19
CA CYS A 258 -14.11 -7.20 -3.06
C CYS A 258 -13.19 -8.16 -3.84
N ASN A 259 -13.51 -9.45 -3.92
CA ASN A 259 -12.78 -10.43 -4.73
C ASN A 259 -12.96 -10.17 -6.23
N GLU A 260 -14.20 -9.95 -6.69
CA GLU A 260 -14.53 -9.54 -8.07
C GLU A 260 -13.78 -8.26 -8.45
N GLY A 261 -13.90 -7.20 -7.64
CA GLY A 261 -13.18 -5.94 -7.85
C GLY A 261 -11.65 -6.03 -7.76
N ASN A 262 -11.09 -7.10 -7.19
CA ASN A 262 -9.65 -7.37 -7.22
C ASN A 262 -9.25 -8.14 -8.49
N GLN A 263 -10.08 -9.08 -8.95
CA GLN A 263 -9.91 -9.77 -10.22
C GLN A 263 -9.97 -8.77 -11.39
N ASP A 264 -10.89 -7.81 -11.35
CA ASP A 264 -10.98 -6.71 -12.34
C ASP A 264 -9.75 -5.79 -12.33
N LYS A 265 -9.16 -5.51 -11.16
CA LYS A 265 -7.89 -4.76 -11.10
C LYS A 265 -6.75 -5.56 -11.74
N GLU A 266 -6.73 -6.87 -11.56
CA GLU A 266 -5.69 -7.73 -12.15
C GLU A 266 -5.84 -7.85 -13.68
N THR A 267 -7.06 -8.04 -14.20
CA THR A 267 -7.31 -8.05 -15.64
C THR A 267 -7.00 -6.70 -16.27
N ASN A 268 -7.40 -5.59 -15.63
CA ASN A 268 -7.11 -4.24 -16.08
C ASN A 268 -5.59 -3.94 -16.04
N ALA A 269 -4.85 -4.42 -15.04
CA ALA A 269 -3.39 -4.32 -15.01
C ALA A 269 -2.73 -5.09 -16.16
N LYS A 270 -3.19 -6.31 -16.47
CA LYS A 270 -2.74 -7.11 -17.62
C LYS A 270 -3.04 -6.43 -18.96
N LEU A 271 -4.23 -5.86 -19.12
CA LEU A 271 -4.61 -5.10 -20.32
C LEU A 271 -3.76 -3.83 -20.48
N ASN A 272 -3.51 -3.08 -19.40
CA ASN A 272 -2.61 -1.92 -19.44
C ASN A 272 -1.18 -2.28 -19.82
N LEU A 273 -0.67 -3.44 -19.39
CA LEU A 273 0.63 -3.94 -19.83
C LEU A 273 0.60 -4.26 -21.33
N ARG A 274 -0.43 -4.98 -21.79
CA ARG A 274 -0.56 -5.33 -23.22
C ARG A 274 -0.71 -4.11 -24.13
N VAL A 275 -1.40 -3.07 -23.70
CA VAL A 275 -1.48 -1.78 -24.42
C VAL A 275 -0.11 -1.11 -24.52
N LYS A 276 0.73 -1.17 -23.48
CA LYS A 276 2.10 -0.64 -23.54
C LYS A 276 2.99 -1.45 -24.48
N GLU A 277 2.91 -2.78 -24.45
CA GLU A 277 3.64 -3.66 -25.38
C GLU A 277 3.29 -3.33 -26.84
N LEU A 278 1.98 -3.30 -27.16
CA LEU A 278 1.50 -2.96 -28.51
C LEU A 278 1.89 -1.54 -28.93
N GLY A 279 1.96 -0.59 -27.98
CA GLY A 279 2.43 0.78 -28.25
C GLY A 279 3.91 0.86 -28.60
N VAL A 280 4.75 -0.05 -28.07
CA VAL A 280 6.17 -0.16 -28.46
C VAL A 280 6.28 -0.85 -29.82
N GLU A 281 5.58 -1.96 -30.02
CA GLU A 281 5.58 -2.71 -31.29
C GLU A 281 5.10 -1.84 -32.47
N LEU A 282 4.06 -1.03 -32.27
CA LEU A 282 3.57 -0.07 -33.26
C LEU A 282 4.64 0.98 -33.61
N LYS A 283 5.33 1.52 -32.61
CA LYS A 283 6.39 2.53 -32.81
C LYS A 283 7.58 1.96 -33.59
N ASP A 284 7.97 0.72 -33.30
CA ASP A 284 9.04 0.04 -34.03
C ASP A 284 8.62 -0.22 -35.49
N LYS A 285 7.35 -0.57 -35.73
CA LYS A 285 6.77 -0.73 -37.08
C LYS A 285 6.67 0.59 -37.85
N ASP A 286 6.30 1.70 -37.20
CA ASP A 286 6.31 3.02 -37.81
C ASP A 286 7.74 3.44 -38.22
N GLN A 287 8.74 3.12 -37.39
CA GLN A 287 10.13 3.38 -37.70
C GLN A 287 10.68 2.51 -38.85
N GLU A 288 10.25 1.25 -38.95
CA GLU A 288 10.52 0.36 -40.07
C GLU A 288 9.92 0.90 -41.38
N LEU A 289 8.64 1.31 -41.36
CA LEU A 289 7.95 1.91 -42.50
C LEU A 289 8.63 3.21 -42.98
N GLU A 290 9.07 4.06 -42.06
CA GLU A 290 9.78 5.30 -42.38
C GLU A 290 11.16 5.04 -43.03
N ASN A 291 11.85 3.98 -42.61
CA ASN A 291 13.10 3.55 -43.26
C ASN A 291 12.85 2.99 -44.67
N LEU A 292 11.80 2.18 -44.85
CA LEU A 292 11.39 1.67 -46.15
C LEU A 292 10.95 2.78 -47.12
N ARG A 293 10.29 3.83 -46.63
CA ARG A 293 9.95 5.02 -47.44
C ARG A 293 11.19 5.73 -47.97
N LYS A 294 12.20 5.96 -47.11
CA LYS A 294 13.49 6.55 -47.52
C LYS A 294 14.21 5.68 -48.54
N GLN A 295 14.17 4.35 -48.37
CA GLN A 295 14.75 3.42 -49.34
C GLN A 295 14.00 3.46 -50.69
N ALA A 296 12.68 3.62 -50.68
CA ALA A 296 11.88 3.74 -51.91
C ALA A 296 12.19 5.03 -52.70
N GLU A 297 12.63 6.10 -52.04
CA GLU A 297 13.02 7.37 -52.68
C GLU A 297 14.32 7.27 -53.51
N ILE A 298 15.16 6.25 -53.25
CA ILE A 298 16.41 6.02 -53.99
C ILE A 298 16.13 5.70 -55.47
N ILE A 299 15.05 4.99 -55.79
CA ILE A 299 14.74 4.61 -57.18
C ILE A 299 14.41 5.83 -58.05
N PRO A 300 13.50 6.75 -57.65
CA PRO A 300 13.31 8.04 -58.33
C PRO A 300 14.58 8.88 -58.48
N GLN A 301 15.45 8.93 -57.45
CA GLN A 301 16.71 9.67 -57.51
C GLN A 301 17.64 9.09 -58.59
N LEU A 302 17.84 7.76 -58.59
CA LEU A 302 18.64 7.07 -59.62
C LEU A 302 18.03 7.20 -61.03
N MET A 303 16.70 7.22 -61.17
CA MET A 303 16.05 7.51 -62.45
C MET A 303 16.40 8.92 -62.95
N GLY A 304 16.31 9.94 -62.09
CA GLY A 304 16.69 11.32 -62.45
C GLY A 304 18.17 11.47 -62.82
N GLU A 305 19.07 10.72 -62.17
CA GLU A 305 20.49 10.65 -62.55
C GLU A 305 20.68 10.00 -63.93
N CYS A 306 19.99 8.89 -64.20
CA CYS A 306 20.00 8.22 -65.50
C CYS A 306 19.47 9.14 -66.62
N ASP A 307 18.40 9.88 -66.38
CA ASP A 307 17.86 10.86 -67.34
C ASP A 307 18.89 11.99 -67.60
N SER A 308 19.50 12.56 -66.56
CA SER A 308 20.54 13.59 -66.70
C SER A 308 21.79 13.10 -67.45
N ILE A 309 22.21 11.86 -67.22
CA ILE A 309 23.31 11.23 -67.96
C ILE A 309 22.91 11.02 -69.43
N THR A 310 21.67 10.60 -69.69
CA THR A 310 21.13 10.39 -71.04
C THR A 310 21.06 11.70 -71.84
N GLU A 311 20.67 12.82 -71.22
CA GLU A 311 20.71 14.14 -71.86
C GLU A 311 22.15 14.59 -72.17
N LYS A 312 23.08 14.41 -71.22
CA LYS A 312 24.50 14.74 -71.43
C LYS A 312 25.12 13.90 -72.56
N LEU A 313 24.76 12.61 -72.64
CA LEU A 313 25.19 11.72 -73.73
C LEU A 313 24.69 12.24 -75.08
N LYS A 314 23.38 12.50 -75.22
CA LYS A 314 22.80 13.06 -76.46
C LYS A 314 23.44 14.40 -76.87
N ALA A 315 23.73 15.27 -75.90
CA ALA A 315 24.40 16.54 -76.17
C ALA A 315 25.86 16.35 -76.62
N ALA A 316 26.56 15.34 -76.09
CA ALA A 316 27.90 14.98 -76.52
C ALA A 316 27.90 14.33 -77.91
N GLU A 317 26.96 13.43 -78.20
CA GLU A 317 26.75 12.79 -79.51
C GLU A 317 26.48 13.83 -80.61
N LEU A 318 25.57 14.79 -80.37
CA LEU A 318 25.29 15.89 -81.29
C LEU A 318 26.55 16.72 -81.56
N ARG A 319 27.28 17.10 -80.51
CA ARG A 319 28.53 17.87 -80.63
C ARG A 319 29.62 17.09 -81.37
N ASN A 320 29.67 15.77 -81.21
CA ASN A 320 30.62 14.93 -81.93
C ASN A 320 30.27 14.87 -83.42
N SER A 321 28.99 14.72 -83.77
CA SER A 321 28.51 14.79 -85.17
C SER A 321 28.78 16.16 -85.82
N GLU A 322 28.61 17.27 -85.08
CA GLU A 322 29.01 18.61 -85.55
C GLU A 322 30.52 18.72 -85.81
N LEU A 323 31.36 18.07 -84.98
CA LEU A 323 32.81 18.05 -85.16
C LEU A 323 33.23 17.16 -86.33
N GLU A 324 32.62 15.99 -86.50
CA GLU A 324 32.81 15.10 -87.65
C GLU A 324 32.49 15.82 -88.96
N ALA A 325 31.35 16.52 -89.04
CA ALA A 325 30.98 17.32 -90.20
C ALA A 325 31.98 18.46 -90.48
N ARG A 326 32.52 19.13 -89.44
CA ARG A 326 33.57 20.14 -89.60
C ARG A 326 34.89 19.53 -90.10
N VAL A 327 35.25 18.34 -89.62
CA VAL A 327 36.43 17.60 -90.09
C VAL A 327 36.27 17.21 -91.56
N GLU A 328 35.08 16.76 -91.98
CA GLU A 328 34.81 16.45 -93.39
C GLU A 328 34.96 17.68 -94.31
N VAL A 329 34.46 18.84 -93.88
CA VAL A 329 34.63 20.12 -94.62
C VAL A 329 36.11 20.51 -94.69
N LEU A 330 36.82 20.48 -93.55
CA LEU A 330 38.25 20.82 -93.52
C LEU A 330 39.11 19.84 -94.34
N GLN A 331 38.72 18.57 -94.42
CA GLN A 331 39.37 17.58 -95.27
C GLN A 331 39.21 17.95 -96.76
N LYS A 332 37.98 18.30 -97.19
CA LYS A 332 37.72 18.76 -98.56
C LYS A 332 38.52 20.02 -98.90
N ASP A 333 38.54 21.02 -98.01
CA ASP A 333 39.35 22.25 -98.18
C ASP A 333 40.86 21.96 -98.31
N VAL A 334 41.36 20.92 -97.64
CA VAL A 334 42.75 20.47 -97.73
C VAL A 334 43.01 19.75 -99.04
N ASP A 335 42.13 18.83 -99.45
CA ASP A 335 42.25 18.07 -100.69
C ASP A 335 42.17 19.01 -101.92
N GLU A 336 41.25 19.98 -101.91
CA GLU A 336 41.17 21.03 -102.93
C GLU A 336 42.46 21.86 -103.02
N ARG A 337 43.03 22.27 -101.87
CA ARG A 337 44.30 23.01 -101.86
C ARG A 337 45.48 22.16 -102.31
N GLN A 338 45.50 20.86 -102.00
CA GLN A 338 46.52 19.93 -102.53
C GLN A 338 46.39 19.79 -104.05
N GLN A 339 45.18 19.67 -104.59
CA GLN A 339 44.94 19.60 -106.03
C GLN A 339 45.36 20.91 -106.73
N GLN A 340 45.00 22.07 -106.18
CA GLN A 340 45.43 23.38 -106.69
C GLN A 340 46.96 23.53 -106.68
N GLN A 341 47.62 23.12 -105.59
CA GLN A 341 49.08 23.11 -105.50
C GLN A 341 49.71 22.15 -106.53
N GLY A 342 49.11 20.98 -106.75
CA GLY A 342 49.52 20.01 -107.76
C GLY A 342 49.42 20.58 -109.19
N ASN A 343 48.30 21.24 -109.51
CA ASN A 343 48.10 21.93 -110.79
C ASN A 343 49.15 23.02 -111.00
N MET A 344 49.34 23.91 -110.02
CA MET A 344 50.35 24.98 -110.08
C MET A 344 51.79 24.43 -110.23
N LYS A 345 52.10 23.32 -109.55
CA LYS A 345 53.39 22.62 -109.71
C LYS A 345 53.56 22.03 -111.11
N HIS A 346 52.50 21.52 -111.72
CA HIS A 346 52.52 21.03 -113.10
C HIS A 346 52.71 22.17 -114.11
N GLU A 347 52.03 23.30 -113.93
CA GLU A 347 52.23 24.51 -114.75
C GLU A 347 53.65 25.06 -114.63
N LEU A 348 54.19 25.17 -113.41
CA LEU A 348 55.58 25.57 -113.18
C LEU A 348 56.58 24.61 -113.84
N LYS A 349 56.32 23.29 -113.77
CA LYS A 349 57.16 22.31 -114.47
C LYS A 349 57.08 22.49 -115.98
N LYS A 350 55.89 22.65 -116.56
CA LYS A 350 55.71 22.91 -118.00
C LYS A 350 56.43 24.19 -118.45
N LEU A 351 56.41 25.24 -117.63
CA LEU A 351 57.15 26.47 -117.90
C LEU A 351 58.67 26.22 -117.85
N THR A 352 59.15 25.45 -116.87
CA THR A 352 60.56 25.04 -116.76
C THR A 352 61.00 24.23 -117.99
N ASP A 353 60.26 23.17 -118.34
CA ASP A 353 60.55 22.32 -119.51
C ASP A 353 60.54 23.15 -120.83
N THR A 354 59.71 24.21 -120.90
CA THR A 354 59.68 25.15 -122.05
C THR A 354 60.91 26.08 -122.06
N LEU A 355 61.36 26.53 -120.89
CA LEU A 355 62.56 27.36 -120.74
C LEU A 355 63.82 26.54 -121.05
N ASP A 356 63.89 25.29 -120.61
CA ASP A 356 64.99 24.37 -120.91
C ASP A 356 65.09 24.13 -122.42
N GLY A 357 63.99 23.82 -123.10
CA GLY A 357 63.97 23.69 -124.56
C GLY A 357 64.38 24.97 -125.30
N LYS A 358 63.98 26.14 -124.81
CA LYS A 358 64.45 27.45 -125.34
C LYS A 358 65.93 27.71 -125.07
N LEU A 359 66.47 27.17 -123.97
CA LEU A 359 67.89 27.27 -123.63
C LEU A 359 68.72 26.33 -124.53
N ASP A 360 68.21 25.15 -124.86
CA ASP A 360 68.79 24.23 -125.84
C ASP A 360 68.79 24.83 -127.25
N GLU A 361 67.67 25.39 -127.73
CA GLU A 361 67.61 26.15 -129.00
C GLU A 361 68.68 27.26 -129.06
N LEU A 362 68.86 28.00 -127.96
CA LEU A 362 69.90 29.03 -127.85
C LEU A 362 71.32 28.46 -127.80
N GLN A 363 71.52 27.25 -127.26
CA GLN A 363 72.80 26.54 -127.32
C GLN A 363 73.11 26.06 -128.74
N GLU A 364 72.14 25.47 -129.44
CA GLU A 364 72.30 25.07 -130.84
C GLU A 364 72.60 26.27 -131.74
N PHE A 365 71.88 27.39 -131.56
CA PHE A 365 72.13 28.63 -132.29
C PHE A 365 73.54 29.17 -132.03
N ARG A 366 74.02 29.14 -130.79
CA ARG A 366 75.39 29.51 -130.39
C ARG A 366 76.44 28.60 -131.03
N GLN A 367 76.19 27.29 -131.10
CA GLN A 367 77.06 26.32 -131.78
C GLN A 367 77.06 26.52 -133.31
N GLY A 368 75.90 26.80 -133.90
CA GLY A 368 75.76 27.13 -135.32
C GLY A 368 76.52 28.41 -135.71
N LEU A 369 76.40 29.46 -134.91
CA LEU A 369 77.21 30.68 -135.05
C LEU A 369 78.71 30.39 -134.87
N SER A 370 79.08 29.50 -133.95
CA SER A 370 80.49 29.11 -133.76
C SER A 370 81.04 28.32 -134.97
N LYS A 371 80.20 27.55 -135.67
CA LYS A 371 80.56 26.88 -136.93
C LYS A 371 80.71 27.89 -138.07
N LEU A 372 79.78 28.85 -138.23
CA LEU A 372 79.95 29.94 -139.20
C LEU A 372 81.19 30.81 -138.93
N GLY A 373 81.59 30.92 -137.67
CA GLY A 373 82.83 31.60 -137.27
C GLY A 373 84.12 30.79 -137.49
N ALA A 374 84.02 29.50 -137.87
CA ALA A 374 85.16 28.63 -138.17
C ALA A 374 85.47 28.52 -139.68
N ASP A 375 84.57 28.99 -140.54
CA ASP A 375 84.70 28.99 -142.01
C ASP A 375 85.13 30.37 -142.58
N ASN A 376 85.81 31.20 -141.79
CA ASN A 376 86.40 32.50 -142.18
C ASN A 376 87.91 32.54 -141.92
#